data_AF-A0A653C2W1-F1
#
_entry.id   AF-A0A653C2W1-F1
#
_cell.length_a   1.000
_cell.length_b   1.000
_cell.length_c   1.000
_cell.angle_alpha   90.00
_cell.angle_beta   90.00
_cell.angle_gamma   90.00
#
_symmetry.space_group_name_H-M   'P 1'
#
loop_
_entity.id
_entity.type
_entity.pdbx_description
1 polymer ?
#
loop_
_entity_poly.entity_id
_entity_poly.type
_entity_poly.pdbx_seq_one_letter_code
_entity_poly.pdbx_strand_id
1 'polypeptide(L)'
;MATLYITAYKDSNDSNGTLLFNIETLITIFIYQLSSSKVKLHISIIHEASKEPLISCCIQNIEYQTASVIPKIATYCKWPVLILENHAIAGLCSVSRQLLKLSHRNDIKALLGFKEACLAACSENSVWTRFCEVDAVSMIKRILNKDNFATDILTIPEEVARFEYHLSKPVKMHNIYKVARQKNNDKNLKSSIPKEELNLEHHFGEGTTITLADVILYPSFKIFFSMISKQKIEDKLPLTLDWLARLDNSGLPELCLNLPALNEDIKEVILPAFERQSLYTSDPARYKPQKRIYTKQIDIEKVLSCFPQESMNTFFPFGHEVEFTWTKVPLAANPNGGSLPEKRANRKCEQLENLAKAVIKLAGDKQYTIVDFCSGSGHVGILVAVLLPQCQVVLVENKEQSLSRAHERIIKLGLHNVTIVQSNLDYFTGSFDIGIALHACGVATDLVIDKCLLTKAHFVVCPCCYGGVKNCVGISYPRSEKYKKLGVGKLNVNSYIMPVTCVNYLFCYLSSCY
;
A
#
# COMPACT_ATOMS: atom_id res chain seq x y z
N MET A 1 -19.24 -13.86 8.83
CA MET A 1 -19.58 -13.64 7.40
C MET A 1 -18.84 -12.40 6.92
N ALA A 2 -18.21 -12.47 5.74
CA ALA A 2 -17.44 -11.35 5.19
C ALA A 2 -18.35 -10.19 4.78
N THR A 3 -17.96 -8.95 5.10
CA THR A 3 -18.75 -7.74 4.77
C THR A 3 -17.84 -6.66 4.21
N LEU A 4 -18.15 -6.18 3.01
CA LEU A 4 -17.45 -5.10 2.32
C LEU A 4 -18.19 -3.78 2.54
N TYR A 5 -17.45 -2.75 2.97
CA TYR A 5 -17.92 -1.39 3.19
C TYR A 5 -17.29 -0.45 2.15
N ILE A 6 -18.14 0.28 1.43
CA ILE A 6 -17.76 1.27 0.42
C ILE A 6 -18.57 2.56 0.55
N THR A 7 -18.02 3.66 0.04
CA THR A 7 -18.64 4.98 0.11
C THR A 7 -19.33 5.32 -1.20
N ALA A 8 -20.54 5.86 -1.12
CA ALA A 8 -21.22 6.48 -2.25
C ALA A 8 -21.66 7.89 -1.89
N TYR A 9 -21.84 8.74 -2.88
CA TYR A 9 -22.35 10.09 -2.74
C TYR A 9 -23.67 10.20 -3.48
N LYS A 10 -24.62 10.95 -2.94
CA LYS A 10 -25.87 11.21 -3.66
C LYS A 10 -25.65 12.33 -4.67
N ASP A 11 -26.09 12.14 -5.91
CA ASP A 11 -26.15 13.25 -6.86
C ASP A 11 -27.18 14.28 -6.38
N SER A 12 -26.73 15.52 -6.19
CA SER A 12 -27.60 16.62 -5.74
C SER A 12 -28.48 17.17 -6.87
N ASN A 13 -28.11 16.91 -8.12
CA ASN A 13 -28.81 17.40 -9.31
C ASN A 13 -29.84 16.40 -9.87
N ASP A 14 -29.90 15.19 -9.32
CA ASP A 14 -30.81 14.13 -9.77
C ASP A 14 -31.83 13.74 -8.69
N SER A 15 -33.11 13.97 -8.99
CA SER A 15 -34.23 13.58 -8.13
C SER A 15 -34.38 12.06 -7.98
N ASN A 16 -33.83 11.27 -8.91
CA ASN A 16 -33.91 9.80 -8.88
C ASN A 16 -32.93 9.16 -7.90
N GLY A 17 -32.04 9.95 -7.27
CA GLY A 17 -31.13 9.46 -6.24
C GLY A 17 -29.97 8.64 -6.79
N THR A 18 -29.47 8.97 -7.99
CA THR A 18 -28.26 8.37 -8.55
C THR A 18 -27.09 8.43 -7.58
N LEU A 19 -26.38 7.30 -7.45
CA LEU A 19 -25.19 7.20 -6.63
C LEU A 19 -23.94 7.49 -7.47
N LEU A 20 -23.07 8.32 -6.91
CA LEU A 20 -21.78 8.71 -7.45
C LEU A 20 -20.67 8.08 -6.62
N PHE A 21 -19.61 7.63 -7.26
CA PHE A 21 -18.51 6.91 -6.61
C PHE A 21 -17.18 7.55 -6.92
N ASN A 22 -16.24 7.53 -5.96
CA ASN A 22 -14.85 7.81 -6.27
C ASN A 22 -14.23 6.63 -7.05
N ILE A 23 -13.06 6.87 -7.63
CA ILE A 23 -12.40 5.92 -8.54
C ILE A 23 -12.06 4.60 -7.83
N GLU A 24 -11.55 4.66 -6.60
CA GLU A 24 -11.22 3.47 -5.81
C GLU A 24 -12.47 2.62 -5.52
N THR A 25 -13.59 3.25 -5.16
CA THR A 25 -14.85 2.53 -4.93
C THR A 25 -15.38 1.91 -6.21
N LEU A 26 -15.31 2.63 -7.33
CA LEU A 26 -15.73 2.12 -8.63
C LEU A 26 -14.94 0.86 -9.04
N ILE A 27 -13.62 0.88 -8.90
CA ILE A 27 -12.77 -0.30 -9.16
C ILE A 27 -13.14 -1.45 -8.19
N THR A 28 -13.43 -1.12 -6.93
CA THR A 28 -13.83 -2.12 -5.92
C THR A 28 -15.17 -2.78 -6.27
N ILE A 29 -16.16 -1.99 -6.72
CA ILE A 29 -17.47 -2.49 -7.16
C ILE A 29 -17.30 -3.42 -8.36
N PHE A 30 -16.49 -3.01 -9.35
CA PHE A 30 -16.21 -3.82 -10.53
C PHE A 30 -15.62 -5.19 -10.16
N ILE A 31 -14.66 -5.21 -9.23
CA ILE A 31 -14.04 -6.45 -8.75
C ILE A 31 -15.00 -7.26 -7.88
N TYR A 32 -15.84 -6.61 -7.09
CA TYR A 32 -16.90 -7.28 -6.33
C TYR A 32 -17.86 -8.03 -7.26
N GLN A 33 -18.33 -7.41 -8.34
CA GLN A 33 -19.16 -8.04 -9.35
C GLN A 33 -18.46 -9.25 -10.01
N LEU A 34 -17.19 -9.06 -10.40
CA LEU A 34 -16.37 -10.14 -10.97
C LEU A 34 -16.22 -11.32 -10.00
N SER A 35 -16.06 -11.04 -8.70
CA SER A 35 -15.76 -12.06 -7.70
C SER A 35 -16.89 -13.06 -7.50
N SER A 36 -18.15 -12.66 -7.73
CA SER A 36 -19.36 -13.47 -7.40
C SER A 36 -19.27 -14.10 -6.00
N SER A 37 -18.67 -13.39 -5.04
CA SER A 37 -18.37 -13.90 -3.70
C SER A 37 -19.59 -13.77 -2.77
N LYS A 38 -19.67 -14.60 -1.72
CA LYS A 38 -20.70 -14.47 -0.65
C LYS A 38 -20.39 -13.34 0.34
N VAL A 39 -19.82 -12.26 -0.14
CA VAL A 39 -19.48 -11.07 0.67
C VAL A 39 -20.71 -10.16 0.67
N LYS A 40 -21.14 -9.71 1.84
CA LYS A 40 -22.21 -8.71 1.93
C LYS A 40 -21.69 -7.34 1.54
N LEU A 41 -22.39 -6.62 0.67
CA LEU A 41 -22.04 -5.25 0.30
C LEU A 41 -22.84 -4.25 1.14
N HIS A 42 -22.12 -3.36 1.84
CA HIS A 42 -22.67 -2.26 2.61
C HIS A 42 -22.17 -0.95 2.01
N ILE A 43 -23.10 -0.06 1.68
CA ILE A 43 -22.82 1.26 1.12
C ILE A 43 -23.15 2.32 2.17
N SER A 44 -22.16 3.15 2.53
CA SER A 44 -22.41 4.36 3.31
C SER A 44 -22.60 5.53 2.36
N ILE A 45 -23.77 6.17 2.46
CA ILE A 45 -24.14 7.32 1.64
C ILE A 45 -23.65 8.58 2.35
N ILE A 46 -22.69 9.26 1.72
CA ILE A 46 -22.12 10.51 2.20
C ILE A 46 -22.94 11.67 1.61
N HIS A 47 -23.37 12.57 2.49
CA HIS A 47 -24.14 13.77 2.14
C HIS A 47 -23.27 15.02 1.98
N GLU A 48 -22.02 14.97 2.44
CA GLU A 48 -21.05 16.05 2.26
C GLU A 48 -20.52 16.10 0.83
N ALA A 49 -20.14 17.29 0.38
CA ALA A 49 -19.51 17.47 -0.93
C ALA A 49 -18.16 16.75 -0.99
N SER A 50 -17.95 15.95 -2.03
CA SER A 50 -16.67 15.29 -2.27
C SER A 50 -15.61 16.31 -2.69
N LYS A 51 -14.39 16.15 -2.17
CA LYS A 51 -13.19 16.87 -2.63
C LYS A 51 -12.53 16.20 -3.83
N GLU A 52 -12.96 14.98 -4.16
CA GLU A 52 -12.45 14.17 -5.26
C GLU A 52 -13.51 14.06 -6.35
N PRO A 53 -13.10 13.89 -7.62
CA PRO A 53 -14.05 13.70 -8.71
C PRO A 53 -14.82 12.40 -8.51
N LEU A 54 -16.11 12.46 -8.83
CA LEU A 54 -17.03 11.34 -8.70
C LEU A 54 -17.56 10.93 -10.07
N ILE A 55 -17.83 9.64 -10.24
CA ILE A 55 -18.41 9.08 -11.47
C ILE A 55 -19.72 8.37 -11.11
N SER A 56 -20.74 8.58 -11.94
CA SER A 56 -21.97 7.80 -11.88
C SER A 56 -21.76 6.43 -12.56
N CYS A 57 -22.12 5.37 -11.85
CA CYS A 57 -22.02 4.00 -12.33
C CYS A 57 -23.33 3.27 -12.04
N CYS A 58 -23.85 2.53 -13.04
CA CYS A 58 -25.06 1.74 -12.83
C CYS A 58 -24.76 0.51 -11.96
N ILE A 59 -25.42 0.43 -10.80
CA ILE A 59 -25.32 -0.71 -9.86
C ILE A 59 -26.65 -1.46 -9.70
N GLN A 60 -27.59 -1.34 -10.66
CA GLN A 60 -28.94 -1.90 -10.57
C GLN A 60 -28.96 -3.43 -10.31
N ASN A 61 -27.94 -4.14 -10.80
CA ASN A 61 -27.82 -5.59 -10.64
C ASN A 61 -26.98 -6.01 -9.41
N ILE A 62 -26.65 -5.08 -8.52
CA ILE A 62 -25.84 -5.34 -7.34
C ILE A 62 -26.73 -5.22 -6.09
N GLU A 63 -26.87 -6.33 -5.36
CA GLU A 63 -27.53 -6.31 -4.05
C GLU A 63 -26.60 -5.64 -3.02
N TYR A 64 -27.10 -4.61 -2.35
CA TYR A 64 -26.39 -3.92 -1.27
C TYR A 64 -27.34 -3.47 -0.14
N GLN A 65 -26.77 -3.25 1.04
CA GLN A 65 -27.45 -2.67 2.18
C GLN A 65 -26.91 -1.28 2.45
N THR A 66 -27.78 -0.33 2.81
CA THR A 66 -27.31 0.98 3.27
C THR A 66 -26.81 0.86 4.71
N ALA A 67 -25.56 1.29 4.96
CA ALA A 67 -24.96 1.24 6.28
C ALA A 67 -25.35 2.45 7.11
N SER A 68 -26.27 2.27 8.07
CA SER A 68 -26.61 3.29 9.07
C SER A 68 -25.62 3.34 10.23
N VAL A 69 -25.05 2.19 10.61
CA VAL A 69 -24.04 2.06 11.67
C VAL A 69 -22.82 1.35 11.10
N ILE A 70 -21.67 2.02 11.17
CA ILE A 70 -20.39 1.50 10.70
C ILE A 70 -19.68 0.83 11.89
N PRO A 71 -19.23 -0.44 11.78
CA PRO A 71 -18.43 -1.06 12.82
C PRO A 71 -17.14 -0.26 13.10
N LYS A 72 -16.79 -0.09 14.38
CA LYS A 72 -15.61 0.68 14.81
C LYS A 72 -14.32 0.27 14.08
N ILE A 73 -14.13 -1.02 13.83
CA ILE A 73 -12.94 -1.51 13.12
C ILE A 73 -12.85 -1.00 11.67
N ALA A 74 -13.97 -0.73 11.01
CA ALA A 74 -14.00 -0.18 9.65
C ALA A 74 -13.79 1.34 9.62
N THR A 75 -13.90 2.05 10.74
CA THR A 75 -13.60 3.48 10.82
C THR A 75 -12.10 3.77 10.98
N TYR A 76 -11.31 2.74 11.28
CA TYR A 76 -9.85 2.86 11.39
C TYR A 76 -9.15 3.08 10.05
N CYS A 77 -9.83 2.87 8.93
CA CYS A 77 -9.23 2.99 7.60
C CYS A 77 -10.06 3.85 6.67
N LYS A 78 -9.39 4.45 5.68
CA LYS A 78 -10.03 4.92 4.45
C LYS A 78 -10.61 3.74 3.70
N TRP A 79 -11.74 3.98 3.05
CA TRP A 79 -12.49 2.95 2.34
C TRP A 79 -11.93 2.79 0.92
N PRO A 80 -12.03 1.59 0.32
CA PRO A 80 -12.83 0.43 0.72
C PRO A 80 -12.27 -0.34 1.93
N VAL A 81 -13.17 -0.95 2.72
CA VAL A 81 -12.81 -1.84 3.85
C VAL A 81 -13.60 -3.14 3.79
N LEU A 82 -12.90 -4.27 3.83
CA LEU A 82 -13.49 -5.60 3.99
C LEU A 82 -13.29 -6.08 5.43
N ILE A 83 -14.38 -6.42 6.12
CA ILE A 83 -14.34 -7.04 7.44
C ILE A 83 -14.44 -8.56 7.29
N LEU A 84 -13.45 -9.26 7.83
CA LEU A 84 -13.41 -10.73 7.97
C LEU A 84 -13.32 -11.08 9.45
N GLU A 85 -14.44 -11.57 10.00
CA GLU A 85 -14.56 -11.88 11.43
C GLU A 85 -14.23 -10.63 12.26
N ASN A 86 -13.12 -10.63 12.99
CA ASN A 86 -12.65 -9.51 13.81
C ASN A 86 -11.44 -8.77 13.20
N HIS A 87 -11.27 -8.86 11.87
CA HIS A 87 -10.18 -8.23 11.13
C HIS A 87 -10.74 -7.25 10.09
N ALA A 88 -10.13 -6.09 9.97
CA ALA A 88 -10.39 -5.19 8.84
C ALA A 88 -9.25 -5.30 7.83
N ILE A 89 -9.61 -5.27 6.55
CA ILE A 89 -8.69 -5.27 5.43
C ILE A 89 -9.02 -4.03 4.61
N ALA A 90 -8.04 -3.16 4.42
CA ALA A 90 -8.22 -1.89 3.76
C ALA A 90 -7.17 -1.65 2.67
N GLY A 91 -7.54 -0.82 1.71
CA GLY A 91 -6.73 -0.52 0.53
C GLY A 91 -7.19 -1.28 -0.70
N LEU A 92 -7.11 -0.62 -1.86
CA LEU A 92 -7.70 -1.11 -3.10
C LEU A 92 -7.18 -2.50 -3.47
N CYS A 93 -5.86 -2.70 -3.50
CA CYS A 93 -5.28 -3.99 -3.87
C CYS A 93 -5.54 -5.05 -2.79
N SER A 94 -5.41 -4.71 -1.51
CA SER A 94 -5.63 -5.64 -0.40
C SER A 94 -7.07 -6.16 -0.37
N VAL A 95 -8.07 -5.26 -0.49
CA VAL A 95 -9.48 -5.62 -0.56
C VAL A 95 -9.76 -6.44 -1.82
N SER A 96 -9.29 -5.97 -2.98
CA SER A 96 -9.48 -6.67 -4.26
C SER A 96 -8.96 -8.10 -4.24
N ARG A 97 -7.74 -8.30 -3.70
CA ARG A 97 -7.15 -9.63 -3.53
C ARG A 97 -8.04 -10.53 -2.68
N GLN A 98 -8.56 -10.03 -1.57
CA GLN A 98 -9.41 -10.82 -0.69
C GLN A 98 -10.76 -11.14 -1.30
N LEU A 99 -11.37 -10.23 -2.06
CA LEU A 99 -12.58 -10.52 -2.83
C LEU A 99 -12.36 -11.70 -3.79
N LEU A 100 -11.22 -11.73 -4.49
CA LEU A 100 -10.90 -12.85 -5.39
C LEU A 100 -10.68 -14.16 -4.62
N LYS A 101 -9.97 -14.12 -3.48
CA LYS A 101 -9.75 -15.31 -2.62
C LYS A 101 -11.04 -15.91 -2.09
N LEU A 102 -12.01 -15.06 -1.77
CA LEU A 102 -13.33 -15.45 -1.27
C LEU A 102 -14.29 -15.90 -2.37
N SER A 103 -13.92 -15.75 -3.65
CA SER A 103 -14.70 -16.29 -4.76
C SER A 103 -14.82 -17.82 -4.67
N HIS A 104 -15.91 -18.37 -5.18
CA HIS A 104 -16.05 -19.83 -5.38
C HIS A 104 -15.43 -20.30 -6.70
N ARG A 105 -15.07 -19.37 -7.59
CA ARG A 105 -14.61 -19.62 -8.95
C ARG A 105 -13.07 -19.71 -9.00
N ASN A 106 -12.56 -20.83 -9.51
CA ASN A 106 -11.11 -21.06 -9.59
C ASN A 106 -10.42 -20.19 -10.64
N ASP A 107 -11.09 -19.88 -11.75
CA ASP A 107 -10.65 -18.95 -12.77
C ASP A 107 -10.47 -17.53 -12.20
N ILE A 108 -11.37 -17.11 -11.32
CA ILE A 108 -11.26 -15.82 -10.62
C ILE A 108 -10.10 -15.82 -9.63
N LYS A 109 -9.91 -16.88 -8.84
CA LYS A 109 -8.73 -17.01 -7.95
C LYS A 109 -7.42 -17.00 -8.72
N ALA A 110 -7.40 -17.55 -9.94
CA ALA A 110 -6.20 -17.61 -10.77
C ALA A 110 -5.66 -16.22 -11.17
N LEU A 111 -6.52 -15.18 -11.16
CA LEU A 111 -6.12 -13.79 -11.39
C LEU A 111 -5.10 -13.27 -10.35
N LEU A 112 -5.03 -13.88 -9.16
CA LEU A 112 -3.99 -13.56 -8.17
C LEU A 112 -2.57 -13.94 -8.64
N GLY A 113 -2.46 -14.60 -9.80
CA GLY A 113 -1.19 -14.96 -10.42
C GLY A 113 -0.48 -16.11 -9.70
N PHE A 114 0.75 -16.36 -10.12
CA PHE A 114 1.54 -17.47 -9.57
C PHE A 114 1.74 -17.33 -8.05
N LYS A 115 1.35 -18.37 -7.29
CA LYS A 115 1.37 -18.39 -5.82
C LYS A 115 0.64 -17.19 -5.18
N GLU A 116 -0.39 -16.70 -5.85
CA GLU A 116 -1.20 -15.55 -5.41
C GLU A 116 -0.36 -14.27 -5.16
N ALA A 117 0.73 -14.08 -5.91
CA ALA A 117 1.70 -13.00 -5.67
C ALA A 117 1.31 -11.64 -6.28
N CYS A 118 0.37 -11.61 -7.23
CA CYS A 118 -0.03 -10.39 -7.96
C CYS A 118 -0.53 -9.31 -6.98
N LEU A 119 0.16 -8.17 -6.90
CA LEU A 119 -0.15 -7.06 -5.99
C LEU A 119 -0.16 -7.42 -4.50
N ALA A 120 0.58 -8.45 -4.08
CA ALA A 120 0.67 -8.86 -2.67
C ALA A 120 1.54 -7.92 -1.80
N ALA A 121 2.46 -7.19 -2.42
CA ALA A 121 3.33 -6.22 -1.73
C ALA A 121 2.70 -4.82 -1.74
N CYS A 122 3.01 -4.00 -0.73
CA CYS A 122 2.51 -2.63 -0.63
C CYS A 122 3.11 -1.68 -1.70
N SER A 123 2.47 -0.54 -1.92
CA SER A 123 2.83 0.44 -2.95
C SER A 123 4.23 1.07 -2.75
N GLU A 124 4.75 1.13 -1.53
CA GLU A 124 6.10 1.66 -1.26
C GLU A 124 7.20 0.72 -1.77
N ASN A 125 6.91 -0.58 -1.82
CA ASN A 125 7.85 -1.65 -2.14
C ASN A 125 7.62 -2.29 -3.51
N SER A 126 6.45 -2.08 -4.12
CA SER A 126 6.05 -2.68 -5.39
C SER A 126 5.70 -1.61 -6.42
N VAL A 127 6.44 -1.60 -7.53
CA VAL A 127 6.18 -0.72 -8.67
C VAL A 127 4.80 -0.99 -9.25
N TRP A 128 4.41 -2.27 -9.35
CA TRP A 128 3.10 -2.68 -9.84
C TRP A 128 1.97 -2.24 -8.92
N THR A 129 2.09 -2.49 -7.60
CA THR A 129 1.05 -2.09 -6.65
C THR A 129 0.89 -0.58 -6.64
N ARG A 130 1.99 0.19 -6.67
CA ARG A 130 1.91 1.65 -6.79
C ARG A 130 1.23 2.08 -8.08
N PHE A 131 1.58 1.48 -9.21
CA PHE A 131 1.00 1.85 -10.50
C PHE A 131 -0.51 1.61 -10.53
N CYS A 132 -0.96 0.45 -10.03
CA CYS A 132 -2.37 0.06 -9.98
C CYS A 132 -3.18 0.85 -8.94
N GLU A 133 -2.67 1.00 -7.71
CA GLU A 133 -3.40 1.56 -6.57
C GLU A 133 -3.32 3.08 -6.48
N VAL A 134 -2.22 3.67 -6.93
CA VAL A 134 -1.91 5.09 -6.72
C VAL A 134 -1.84 5.84 -8.04
N ASP A 135 -0.93 5.44 -8.93
CA ASP A 135 -0.62 6.25 -10.12
C ASP A 135 -1.80 6.29 -11.11
N ALA A 136 -2.39 5.13 -11.46
CA ALA A 136 -3.54 5.05 -12.37
C ALA A 136 -4.81 5.73 -11.81
N VAL A 137 -5.05 5.58 -10.51
CA VAL A 137 -6.18 6.25 -9.82
C VAL A 137 -5.98 7.76 -9.82
N SER A 138 -4.77 8.22 -9.46
CA SER A 138 -4.41 9.64 -9.47
C SER A 138 -4.54 10.25 -10.87
N MET A 139 -4.10 9.52 -11.91
CA MET A 139 -4.25 9.93 -13.30
C MET A 139 -5.70 10.29 -13.63
N ILE A 140 -6.65 9.40 -13.33
CA ILE A 140 -8.07 9.65 -13.60
C ILE A 140 -8.61 10.81 -12.78
N LYS A 141 -8.24 10.90 -11.49
CA LYS A 141 -8.63 12.05 -10.66
C LYS A 141 -8.14 13.38 -11.25
N ARG A 142 -6.92 13.43 -11.80
CA ARG A 142 -6.39 14.63 -12.47
C ARG A 142 -7.10 14.94 -13.78
N ILE A 143 -7.50 13.92 -14.54
CA ILE A 143 -8.19 14.11 -15.83
C ILE A 143 -9.60 14.63 -15.62
N LEU A 144 -10.32 14.12 -14.62
CA LEU A 144 -11.69 14.55 -14.31
C LEU A 144 -11.75 15.93 -13.65
N ASN A 145 -10.69 16.34 -12.94
CA ASN A 145 -10.62 17.65 -12.28
C ASN A 145 -10.17 18.79 -13.21
N LYS A 146 -9.59 18.49 -14.37
CA LYS A 146 -9.11 19.50 -15.31
C LYS A 146 -10.04 19.60 -16.50
N ASP A 147 -10.25 20.82 -16.99
CA ASP A 147 -10.74 21.08 -18.36
C ASP A 147 -9.65 20.72 -19.40
N ASN A 148 -9.01 19.55 -19.28
CA ASN A 148 -7.94 19.07 -20.16
C ASN A 148 -8.40 18.92 -21.62
N PHE A 149 -9.70 19.00 -21.86
CA PHE A 149 -10.34 18.83 -23.15
C PHE A 149 -10.79 20.17 -23.77
N ALA A 150 -10.48 21.31 -23.14
CA ALA A 150 -10.81 22.63 -23.69
C ALA A 150 -9.82 23.12 -24.78
N THR A 151 -8.81 22.32 -25.12
CA THR A 151 -7.79 22.67 -26.12
C THR A 151 -7.71 21.61 -27.21
N ASP A 152 -7.45 22.03 -28.45
CA ASP A 152 -7.25 21.15 -29.62
C ASP A 152 -6.03 20.20 -29.50
N ILE A 153 -5.23 20.31 -28.43
CA ILE A 153 -4.04 19.49 -28.17
C ILE A 153 -4.30 18.56 -26.99
N LEU A 154 -4.18 17.26 -27.22
CA LEU A 154 -4.22 16.23 -26.19
C LEU A 154 -2.80 15.81 -25.80
N THR A 155 -2.41 16.08 -24.56
CA THR A 155 -1.20 15.46 -23.99
C THR A 155 -1.55 14.14 -23.33
N ILE A 156 -0.99 13.03 -23.80
CA ILE A 156 -1.20 11.70 -23.22
C ILE A 156 -0.69 11.70 -21.76
N PRO A 157 -1.41 11.10 -20.80
CA PRO A 157 -0.91 10.97 -19.44
C PRO A 157 0.38 10.14 -19.38
N GLU A 158 1.31 10.55 -18.52
CA GLU A 158 2.58 9.83 -18.31
C GLU A 158 2.35 8.36 -17.95
N GLU A 159 1.33 8.06 -17.14
CA GLU A 159 1.00 6.70 -16.74
C GLU A 159 0.61 5.81 -17.93
N VAL A 160 -0.14 6.33 -18.90
CA VAL A 160 -0.54 5.60 -20.12
C VAL A 160 0.67 5.39 -21.02
N ALA A 161 1.47 6.44 -21.24
CA ALA A 161 2.69 6.34 -22.06
C ALA A 161 3.72 5.37 -21.46
N ARG A 162 3.83 5.34 -20.12
CA ARG A 162 4.67 4.39 -19.39
C ARG A 162 4.14 2.96 -19.49
N PHE A 163 2.83 2.76 -19.47
CA PHE A 163 2.22 1.45 -19.66
C PHE A 163 2.46 0.91 -21.07
N GLU A 164 2.29 1.74 -22.11
CA GLU A 164 2.65 1.42 -23.49
C GLU A 164 4.12 1.00 -23.60
N TYR A 165 5.02 1.79 -23.02
CA TYR A 165 6.44 1.46 -22.98
C TYR A 165 6.71 0.15 -22.25
N HIS A 166 5.99 -0.14 -21.16
CA HIS A 166 6.10 -1.40 -20.43
C HIS A 166 5.66 -2.60 -21.30
N LEU A 167 4.53 -2.51 -21.99
CA LEU A 167 4.04 -3.56 -22.90
C LEU A 167 5.01 -3.83 -24.06
N SER A 168 5.78 -2.82 -24.49
CA SER A 168 6.83 -2.98 -25.51
C SER A 168 8.05 -3.77 -25.04
N LYS A 169 8.15 -4.10 -23.74
CA LYS A 169 9.30 -4.82 -23.18
C LYS A 169 9.09 -6.33 -23.20
N PRO A 170 10.19 -7.11 -23.21
CA PRO A 170 10.09 -8.56 -23.06
C PRO A 170 9.39 -8.95 -21.77
N VAL A 171 8.50 -9.93 -21.86
CA VAL A 171 7.77 -10.47 -20.70
C VAL A 171 8.76 -10.98 -19.66
N LYS A 172 8.54 -10.63 -18.39
CA LYS A 172 9.26 -11.18 -17.24
C LYS A 172 8.27 -11.81 -16.28
N MET A 173 8.16 -13.14 -16.33
CA MET A 173 7.28 -13.89 -15.43
C MET A 173 7.95 -15.15 -14.86
N HIS A 174 7.36 -15.71 -13.81
CA HIS A 174 7.79 -17.01 -13.29
C HIS A 174 7.50 -18.11 -14.31
N ASN A 175 8.37 -19.13 -14.39
CA ASN A 175 8.27 -20.21 -15.38
C ASN A 175 8.30 -19.76 -16.84
N ILE A 176 8.90 -18.61 -17.15
CA ILE A 176 8.93 -18.05 -18.51
C ILE A 176 9.39 -19.06 -19.58
N TYR A 177 10.43 -19.87 -19.31
CA TYR A 177 10.89 -20.89 -20.26
C TYR A 177 9.87 -22.00 -20.50
N LYS A 178 9.04 -22.35 -19.51
CA LYS A 178 7.95 -23.31 -19.72
C LYS A 178 6.91 -22.73 -20.67
N VAL A 179 6.55 -21.46 -20.48
CA VAL A 179 5.60 -20.74 -21.33
C VAL A 179 6.16 -20.59 -22.74
N ALA A 180 7.45 -20.23 -22.88
CA ALA A 180 8.13 -20.11 -24.16
C ALA A 180 8.13 -21.43 -24.94
N ARG A 181 8.48 -22.55 -24.30
CA ARG A 181 8.44 -23.89 -24.93
C ARG A 181 7.06 -24.25 -25.47
N GLN A 182 6.01 -23.89 -24.72
CA GLN A 182 4.63 -24.16 -25.11
C GLN A 182 4.19 -23.24 -26.24
N LYS A 183 4.43 -21.93 -26.13
CA LYS A 183 3.99 -20.94 -27.12
C LYS A 183 4.73 -21.10 -28.45
N ASN A 184 6.02 -21.42 -28.41
CA ASN A 184 6.86 -21.58 -29.60
C ASN A 184 6.85 -23.01 -30.15
N ASN A 185 6.11 -23.94 -29.51
CA ASN A 185 6.13 -25.38 -29.81
C ASN A 185 7.56 -26.00 -29.85
N ASP A 186 8.51 -25.42 -29.11
CA ASP A 186 9.89 -25.87 -29.06
C ASP A 186 10.21 -26.47 -27.68
N LYS A 187 10.21 -27.81 -27.58
CA LYS A 187 10.55 -28.52 -26.34
C LYS A 187 12.05 -28.46 -26.00
N ASN A 188 12.90 -28.17 -26.98
CA ASN A 188 14.36 -28.17 -26.84
C ASN A 188 14.92 -26.81 -26.42
N LEU A 189 14.07 -25.79 -26.30
CA LEU A 189 14.44 -24.45 -25.85
C LEU A 189 15.19 -24.51 -24.52
N LYS A 190 16.47 -24.12 -24.55
CA LYS A 190 17.37 -24.15 -23.39
C LYS A 190 17.08 -22.98 -22.46
N SER A 191 17.08 -23.25 -21.15
CA SER A 191 16.89 -22.20 -20.12
C SER A 191 18.07 -21.23 -19.98
N SER A 192 19.07 -21.31 -20.86
CA SER A 192 20.21 -20.40 -20.96
C SER A 192 19.98 -19.23 -21.92
N ILE A 193 18.94 -19.30 -22.76
CA ILE A 193 18.64 -18.27 -23.76
C ILE A 193 18.19 -16.99 -23.04
N PRO A 194 18.71 -15.81 -23.44
CA PRO A 194 18.25 -14.51 -22.92
C PRO A 194 16.74 -14.37 -23.03
N LYS A 195 16.11 -13.68 -22.06
CA LYS A 195 14.65 -13.59 -22.00
C LYS A 195 14.07 -12.81 -23.18
N GLU A 196 14.86 -11.89 -23.70
CA GLU A 196 14.61 -11.05 -24.84
C GLU A 196 14.44 -11.86 -26.13
N GLU A 197 15.08 -13.04 -26.21
CA GLU A 197 15.07 -13.92 -27.39
C GLU A 197 14.00 -15.03 -27.31
N LEU A 198 13.16 -15.02 -26.25
CA LEU A 198 12.11 -16.02 -26.08
C LEU A 198 10.89 -15.80 -26.98
N ASN A 199 10.84 -14.68 -27.72
CA ASN A 199 9.71 -14.27 -28.57
C ASN A 199 8.37 -14.29 -27.81
N LEU A 200 8.41 -13.85 -26.55
CA LEU A 200 7.23 -13.70 -25.70
C LEU A 200 6.84 -12.23 -25.60
N GLU A 201 5.70 -11.91 -26.18
CA GLU A 201 5.06 -10.60 -26.10
C GLU A 201 4.02 -10.55 -24.98
N HIS A 202 3.79 -9.35 -24.47
CA HIS A 202 2.70 -9.07 -23.56
C HIS A 202 1.36 -9.20 -24.31
N HIS A 203 0.48 -10.06 -23.79
CA HIS A 203 -0.95 -9.97 -24.11
C HIS A 203 -1.71 -9.21 -23.01
N PHE A 204 -1.13 -9.17 -21.81
CA PHE A 204 -1.64 -8.57 -20.59
C PHE A 204 -0.50 -7.88 -19.84
N GLY A 205 -0.81 -7.05 -18.84
CA GLY A 205 0.12 -6.18 -18.13
C GLY A 205 1.32 -6.93 -17.56
N GLU A 206 1.13 -8.00 -16.78
CA GLU A 206 2.25 -8.74 -16.19
C GLU A 206 2.86 -9.81 -17.12
N GLY A 207 2.17 -10.22 -18.19
CA GLY A 207 2.65 -11.23 -19.13
C GLY A 207 1.63 -11.69 -20.17
N THR A 208 1.52 -13.00 -20.38
CA THR A 208 0.67 -13.57 -21.45
C THR A 208 -0.75 -13.94 -20.99
N THR A 209 -1.04 -13.82 -19.69
CA THR A 209 -2.32 -14.17 -19.08
C THR A 209 -2.84 -13.02 -18.23
N ILE A 210 -4.16 -12.87 -18.16
CA ILE A 210 -4.81 -11.86 -17.33
C ILE A 210 -4.50 -12.09 -15.84
N THR A 211 -4.27 -10.99 -15.12
CA THR A 211 -3.98 -10.94 -13.68
C THR A 211 -4.82 -9.87 -13.00
N LEU A 212 -4.77 -9.81 -11.66
CA LEU A 212 -5.45 -8.77 -10.89
C LEU A 212 -4.94 -7.36 -11.25
N ALA A 213 -3.68 -7.21 -11.67
CA ALA A 213 -3.16 -5.94 -12.15
C ALA A 213 -3.97 -5.42 -13.35
N ASP A 214 -4.28 -6.29 -14.31
CA ASP A 214 -5.11 -5.95 -15.46
C ASP A 214 -6.52 -5.53 -15.04
N VAL A 215 -7.13 -6.32 -14.15
CA VAL A 215 -8.50 -6.10 -13.67
C VAL A 215 -8.62 -4.78 -12.88
N ILE A 216 -7.61 -4.41 -12.08
CA ILE A 216 -7.59 -3.11 -11.37
C ILE A 216 -7.36 -1.93 -12.32
N LEU A 217 -6.49 -2.09 -13.33
CA LEU A 217 -6.22 -1.03 -14.30
C LEU A 217 -7.38 -0.80 -15.26
N TYR A 218 -8.13 -1.85 -15.58
CA TYR A 218 -9.18 -1.82 -16.60
C TYR A 218 -10.20 -0.69 -16.42
N PRO A 219 -10.85 -0.47 -15.26
CA PRO A 219 -11.80 0.63 -15.10
C PRO A 219 -11.18 2.00 -15.35
N SER A 220 -9.96 2.23 -14.84
CA SER A 220 -9.26 3.51 -15.02
C SER A 220 -8.95 3.76 -16.50
N PHE A 221 -8.40 2.76 -17.19
CA PHE A 221 -8.08 2.90 -18.61
C PHE A 221 -9.35 3.02 -19.47
N LYS A 222 -10.41 2.28 -19.14
CA LYS A 222 -11.71 2.38 -19.82
C LYS A 222 -12.32 3.78 -19.68
N ILE A 223 -12.24 4.41 -18.51
CA ILE A 223 -12.62 5.83 -18.33
C ILE A 223 -11.82 6.71 -19.27
N PHE A 224 -10.48 6.63 -19.24
CA PHE A 224 -9.62 7.44 -20.09
C PHE A 224 -9.94 7.31 -21.58
N PHE A 225 -10.02 6.07 -22.08
CA PHE A 225 -10.26 5.79 -23.51
C PHE A 225 -11.69 6.03 -23.98
N SER A 226 -12.65 6.18 -23.07
CA SER A 226 -14.03 6.56 -23.43
C SER A 226 -14.21 8.07 -23.64
N MET A 227 -13.27 8.88 -23.16
CA MET A 227 -13.30 10.35 -23.29
C MET A 227 -12.56 10.86 -24.53
N ILE A 228 -11.84 9.98 -25.24
CA ILE A 228 -10.96 10.32 -26.37
C ILE A 228 -11.23 9.37 -27.55
N SER A 229 -11.22 9.89 -28.78
CA SER A 229 -11.34 9.04 -29.98
C SER A 229 -10.13 8.12 -30.15
N LYS A 230 -10.38 6.80 -30.17
CA LYS A 230 -9.34 5.76 -30.34
C LYS A 230 -8.52 5.94 -31.62
N GLN A 231 -9.13 6.42 -32.71
CA GLN A 231 -8.45 6.62 -34.00
C GLN A 231 -7.32 7.66 -33.92
N LYS A 232 -7.44 8.65 -33.02
CA LYS A 232 -6.46 9.74 -32.89
C LYS A 232 -5.20 9.36 -32.12
N ILE A 233 -5.21 8.22 -31.44
CA ILE A 233 -4.15 7.79 -30.52
C ILE A 233 -3.57 6.41 -30.89
N GLU A 234 -4.10 5.77 -31.94
CA GLU A 234 -3.73 4.42 -32.35
C GLU A 234 -2.26 4.30 -32.76
N ASP A 235 -1.70 5.34 -33.40
CA ASP A 235 -0.30 5.39 -33.79
C ASP A 235 0.65 5.56 -32.58
N LYS A 236 0.14 6.11 -31.46
CA LYS A 236 0.91 6.36 -30.24
C LYS A 236 0.80 5.25 -29.21
N LEU A 237 -0.35 4.58 -29.13
CA LEU A 237 -0.71 3.62 -28.06
C LEU A 237 -1.20 2.26 -28.59
N PRO A 238 -0.56 1.66 -29.62
CA PRO A 238 -1.07 0.44 -30.24
C PRO A 238 -1.15 -0.74 -29.26
N LEU A 239 -0.16 -0.92 -28.38
CA LEU A 239 -0.13 -2.07 -27.46
C LEU A 239 -1.16 -1.92 -26.34
N THR A 240 -1.36 -0.71 -25.84
CA THR A 240 -2.36 -0.41 -24.81
C THR A 240 -3.77 -0.57 -25.36
N LEU A 241 -4.02 -0.18 -26.61
CA LEU A 241 -5.32 -0.40 -27.26
C LEU A 241 -5.58 -1.89 -27.52
N ASP A 242 -4.58 -2.67 -27.96
CA ASP A 242 -4.69 -4.13 -28.10
C ASP A 242 -4.97 -4.79 -26.74
N TRP A 243 -4.25 -4.38 -25.69
CA TRP A 243 -4.50 -4.82 -24.32
C TRP A 243 -5.95 -4.54 -23.87
N LEU A 244 -6.45 -3.33 -24.10
CA LEU A 244 -7.82 -2.96 -23.74
C LEU A 244 -8.85 -3.80 -24.53
N ALA A 245 -8.63 -3.97 -25.83
CA ALA A 245 -9.50 -4.78 -26.69
C ALA A 245 -9.54 -6.25 -26.25
N ARG A 246 -8.40 -6.81 -25.82
CA ARG A 246 -8.36 -8.18 -25.26
C ARG A 246 -9.18 -8.27 -23.98
N LEU A 247 -9.12 -7.26 -23.11
CA LEU A 247 -9.89 -7.23 -21.87
C LEU A 247 -11.39 -7.08 -22.12
N ASP A 248 -11.79 -6.22 -23.06
CA ASP A 248 -13.19 -6.11 -23.50
C ASP A 248 -13.75 -7.46 -23.98
N ASN A 249 -12.91 -8.30 -24.60
CA ASN A 249 -13.28 -9.64 -25.08
C ASN A 249 -13.00 -10.78 -24.09
N SER A 250 -12.56 -10.48 -22.86
CA SER A 250 -12.13 -11.50 -21.89
C SER A 250 -13.25 -12.01 -20.96
N GLY A 251 -14.47 -11.51 -21.14
CA GLY A 251 -15.62 -11.87 -20.29
C GLY A 251 -15.64 -11.19 -18.93
N LEU A 252 -14.94 -10.05 -18.79
CA LEU A 252 -15.06 -9.18 -17.62
C LEU A 252 -16.46 -8.53 -17.56
N PRO A 253 -16.94 -8.14 -16.36
CA PRO A 253 -18.21 -7.43 -16.21
C PRO A 253 -18.28 -6.18 -17.08
N GLU A 254 -19.47 -5.85 -17.56
CA GLU A 254 -19.68 -4.57 -18.23
C GLU A 254 -19.60 -3.42 -17.22
N LEU A 255 -18.87 -2.38 -17.60
CA LEU A 255 -18.70 -1.18 -16.78
C LEU A 255 -19.58 -0.07 -17.36
N CYS A 256 -20.79 0.05 -16.84
CA CYS A 256 -21.78 1.04 -17.27
C CYS A 256 -21.47 2.40 -16.63
N LEU A 257 -20.61 3.18 -17.29
CA LEU A 257 -20.18 4.50 -16.84
C LEU A 257 -20.97 5.60 -17.53
N ASN A 258 -21.41 6.59 -16.75
CA ASN A 258 -21.92 7.85 -17.30
C ASN A 258 -20.79 8.88 -17.27
N LEU A 259 -20.17 9.11 -18.43
CA LEU A 259 -19.00 9.98 -18.57
C LEU A 259 -19.31 11.18 -19.46
N PRO A 260 -18.51 12.26 -19.36
CA PRO A 260 -18.60 13.39 -20.28
C PRO A 260 -18.49 12.93 -21.74
N ALA A 261 -19.13 13.67 -22.65
CA ALA A 261 -19.10 13.37 -24.07
C ALA A 261 -17.66 13.29 -24.61
N LEU A 262 -17.46 12.42 -25.62
CA LEU A 262 -16.21 12.25 -26.32
C LEU A 262 -15.74 13.61 -26.86
N ASN A 263 -14.48 13.99 -26.60
CA ASN A 263 -13.93 15.17 -27.24
C ASN A 263 -13.52 14.85 -28.69
N GLU A 264 -14.31 15.32 -29.65
CA GLU A 264 -14.06 15.13 -31.08
C GLU A 264 -13.13 16.20 -31.69
N ASP A 265 -12.77 17.26 -30.96
CA ASP A 265 -12.04 18.42 -31.50
C ASP A 265 -10.50 18.33 -31.37
N ILE A 266 -9.97 17.22 -30.85
CA ILE A 266 -8.51 17.02 -30.71
C ILE A 266 -7.82 17.00 -32.10
N LYS A 267 -6.97 17.97 -32.41
CA LYS A 267 -6.20 18.05 -33.66
C LYS A 267 -4.80 17.45 -33.55
N GLU A 268 -4.20 17.53 -32.37
CA GLU A 268 -2.83 17.06 -32.13
C GLU A 268 -2.76 16.19 -30.87
N VAL A 269 -1.97 15.11 -30.94
CA VAL A 269 -1.70 14.23 -29.80
C VAL A 269 -0.21 14.21 -29.48
N ILE A 270 0.14 14.61 -28.27
CA ILE A 270 1.52 14.73 -27.78
C ILE A 270 1.80 13.62 -26.77
N LEU A 271 2.89 12.88 -26.97
CA LEU A 271 3.46 11.98 -25.97
C LEU A 271 4.34 12.78 -25.00
N PRO A 272 4.11 12.67 -23.68
CA PRO A 272 4.93 13.38 -22.69
C PRO A 272 6.34 12.80 -22.64
N ALA A 273 7.30 13.58 -22.15
CA ALA A 273 8.57 13.03 -21.70
C ALA A 273 8.36 12.30 -20.37
N PHE A 274 8.85 11.07 -20.25
CA PHE A 274 8.76 10.27 -19.03
C PHE A 274 10.01 9.39 -18.85
N GLU A 275 10.24 8.93 -17.61
CA GLU A 275 11.32 7.98 -17.33
C GLU A 275 11.01 6.62 -17.99
N ARG A 276 11.86 6.21 -18.94
CA ARG A 276 11.73 4.95 -19.70
C ARG A 276 12.06 3.70 -18.86
N GLN A 277 11.29 3.48 -17.80
CA GLN A 277 11.35 2.34 -16.90
C GLN A 277 10.05 1.53 -16.94
N SER A 278 10.17 0.23 -17.20
CA SER A 278 9.08 -0.75 -17.10
C SER A 278 8.54 -0.86 -15.68
N LEU A 279 7.40 -1.54 -15.55
CA LEU A 279 6.75 -1.82 -14.26
C LEU A 279 7.42 -2.98 -13.50
N TYR A 280 8.46 -3.60 -14.09
CA TYR A 280 9.26 -4.61 -13.40
C TYR A 280 10.22 -3.99 -12.37
N THR A 281 10.20 -4.49 -11.14
CA THR A 281 11.16 -4.11 -10.10
C THR A 281 12.61 -4.39 -10.51
N SER A 282 12.83 -5.41 -11.34
CA SER A 282 14.15 -5.84 -11.82
C SER A 282 14.60 -5.17 -13.12
N ASP A 283 13.91 -4.10 -13.56
CA ASP A 283 14.31 -3.35 -14.74
C ASP A 283 15.78 -2.90 -14.66
N PRO A 284 16.63 -3.22 -15.66
CA PRO A 284 18.01 -2.75 -15.72
C PRO A 284 18.17 -1.23 -15.76
N ALA A 285 17.24 -0.50 -16.38
CA ALA A 285 17.23 0.97 -16.44
C ALA A 285 16.86 1.60 -15.09
N ARG A 286 16.23 0.82 -14.20
CA ARG A 286 15.97 1.26 -12.83
C ARG A 286 17.27 1.27 -12.06
N TYR A 287 17.52 2.36 -11.34
CA TYR A 287 18.67 2.48 -10.46
C TYR A 287 18.76 1.27 -9.52
N LYS A 288 19.83 0.49 -9.64
CA LYS A 288 20.11 -0.67 -8.79
C LYS A 288 20.99 -0.23 -7.61
N PRO A 289 20.46 -0.16 -6.37
CA PRO A 289 21.28 0.05 -5.17
C PRO A 289 22.26 -1.11 -4.89
N GLN A 290 22.25 -2.17 -5.72
CA GLN A 290 23.24 -3.26 -5.69
C GLN A 290 24.66 -2.80 -6.04
N LYS A 291 24.83 -1.63 -6.67
CA LYS A 291 26.07 -0.85 -6.46
C LYS A 291 25.98 -0.30 -5.04
N ARG A 292 26.39 -1.11 -4.06
CA ARG A 292 26.50 -0.75 -2.64
C ARG A 292 27.46 0.43 -2.48
N ILE A 293 27.00 1.63 -2.82
CA ILE A 293 27.64 2.85 -2.38
C ILE A 293 27.20 2.95 -0.93
N TYR A 294 27.96 2.31 -0.05
CA TYR A 294 27.87 2.60 1.38
C TYR A 294 28.01 4.11 1.53
N THR A 295 27.20 4.70 2.40
CA THR A 295 27.39 6.10 2.80
C THR A 295 28.86 6.30 3.15
N LYS A 296 29.55 7.19 2.44
CA LYS A 296 30.97 7.41 2.73
C LYS A 296 31.08 8.02 4.11
N GLN A 297 32.04 7.57 4.90
CA GLN A 297 32.27 8.09 6.25
C GLN A 297 32.41 9.62 6.27
N ILE A 298 33.02 10.20 5.23
CA ILE A 298 33.15 11.66 5.07
C ILE A 298 31.80 12.38 4.93
N ASP A 299 30.80 11.75 4.30
CA ASP A 299 29.46 12.32 4.19
C ASP A 299 28.76 12.27 5.56
N ILE A 300 28.98 11.20 6.33
CA ILE A 300 28.50 11.07 7.72
C ILE A 300 29.11 12.16 8.59
N GLU A 301 30.43 12.31 8.57
CA GLU A 301 31.18 13.29 9.37
C GLU A 301 30.79 14.73 9.02
N LYS A 302 30.60 15.04 7.73
CA LYS A 302 30.13 16.35 7.29
C LYS A 302 28.74 16.66 7.85
N VAL A 303 27.82 15.70 7.86
CA VAL A 303 26.49 15.92 8.43
C VAL A 303 26.53 15.98 9.96
N LEU A 304 27.34 15.14 10.63
CA LEU A 304 27.54 15.18 12.08
C LEU A 304 28.24 16.46 12.55
N SER A 305 29.12 17.06 11.75
CA SER A 305 29.76 18.34 12.07
C SER A 305 28.76 19.51 12.17
N CYS A 306 27.58 19.36 11.57
CA CYS A 306 26.50 20.33 11.64
C CYS A 306 25.60 20.16 12.89
N PHE A 307 25.85 19.15 13.72
CA PHE A 307 25.12 18.93 14.97
C PHE A 307 25.74 19.74 16.13
N PRO A 308 24.96 20.55 16.86
CA PRO A 308 25.37 21.01 18.17
C PRO A 308 25.49 19.79 19.09
N GLN A 309 26.56 19.70 19.88
CA GLN A 309 26.84 18.60 20.83
C GLN A 309 25.78 18.44 21.95
N GLU A 310 24.75 19.28 21.98
CA GLU A 310 23.84 19.46 23.13
C GLU A 310 22.71 18.43 23.25
N SER A 311 22.53 17.51 22.31
CA SER A 311 21.64 16.36 22.51
C SER A 311 22.41 15.20 23.13
N MET A 312 22.90 15.37 24.36
CA MET A 312 23.45 14.26 25.14
C MET A 312 22.33 13.30 25.51
N ASN A 313 22.49 12.05 25.09
CA ASN A 313 21.61 10.97 25.47
C ASN A 313 21.71 10.74 26.99
N THR A 314 20.58 10.59 27.66
CA THR A 314 20.59 10.01 29.01
C THR A 314 21.12 8.57 28.89
N PHE A 315 21.95 8.13 29.85
CA PHE A 315 22.49 6.77 29.86
C PHE A 315 21.41 5.68 29.88
N PHE A 316 20.20 6.03 30.33
CA PHE A 316 19.06 5.14 30.46
C PHE A 316 17.93 5.50 29.50
N PRO A 317 17.28 4.51 28.87
CA PRO A 317 16.10 4.74 28.04
C PRO A 317 14.91 5.16 28.88
N PHE A 318 13.96 5.87 28.26
CA PHE A 318 12.72 6.23 28.94
C PHE A 318 11.93 4.98 29.38
N GLY A 319 11.49 4.97 30.64
CA GLY A 319 10.80 3.82 31.22
C GLY A 319 11.74 2.74 31.74
N HIS A 320 13.06 2.96 31.78
CA HIS A 320 14.01 2.00 32.36
C HIS A 320 13.65 1.55 33.79
N GLU A 321 13.01 2.44 34.55
CA GLU A 321 12.60 2.24 35.93
C GLU A 321 11.35 1.35 36.07
N VAL A 322 10.64 1.09 34.97
CA VAL A 322 9.47 0.21 34.98
C VAL A 322 9.92 -1.22 35.27
N GLU A 323 9.38 -1.78 36.35
CA GLU A 323 9.61 -3.18 36.69
C GLU A 323 9.00 -4.08 35.62
N PHE A 324 9.81 -4.97 35.07
CA PHE A 324 9.40 -5.90 34.03
C PHE A 324 10.07 -7.25 34.24
N THR A 325 9.32 -8.33 34.09
CA THR A 325 9.89 -9.69 34.09
C THR A 325 9.23 -10.57 33.03
N TRP A 326 10.05 -11.26 32.26
CA TRP A 326 9.61 -12.23 31.27
C TRP A 326 8.89 -13.45 31.89
N THR A 327 9.04 -13.69 33.20
CA THR A 327 8.34 -14.78 33.90
C THR A 327 6.83 -14.57 33.99
N LYS A 328 6.37 -13.32 33.97
CA LYS A 328 4.95 -12.95 33.96
C LYS A 328 4.34 -12.98 32.55
N VAL A 329 5.16 -13.13 31.51
CA VAL A 329 4.73 -13.11 30.11
C VAL A 329 4.48 -14.55 29.62
N PRO A 330 3.28 -14.90 29.15
CA PRO A 330 2.99 -16.22 28.61
C PRO A 330 3.93 -16.59 27.45
N LEU A 331 4.25 -17.88 27.32
CA LEU A 331 5.21 -18.36 26.32
C LEU A 331 4.83 -17.96 24.88
N ALA A 332 3.53 -17.90 24.54
CA ALA A 332 3.09 -17.49 23.20
C ALA A 332 3.27 -15.98 22.91
N ALA A 333 3.42 -15.15 23.94
CA ALA A 333 3.80 -13.73 23.84
C ALA A 333 5.33 -13.51 23.96
N ASN A 334 6.07 -14.55 24.37
CA ASN A 334 7.51 -14.50 24.57
C ASN A 334 8.28 -14.91 23.29
N PRO A 335 9.30 -14.15 22.84
CA PRO A 335 10.14 -14.55 21.69
C PRO A 335 10.76 -15.94 21.80
N ASN A 336 11.04 -16.42 23.02
CA ASN A 336 11.59 -17.75 23.29
C ASN A 336 10.59 -18.89 23.00
N GLY A 337 9.29 -18.59 22.95
CA GLY A 337 8.26 -19.55 22.57
C GLY A 337 8.08 -19.73 21.06
N GLY A 338 8.84 -18.98 20.25
CA GLY A 338 8.78 -19.01 18.79
C GLY A 338 9.91 -19.80 18.14
N SER A 339 9.88 -19.92 16.81
CA SER A 339 10.91 -20.62 16.02
C SER A 339 12.20 -19.82 15.80
N LEU A 340 12.53 -18.86 16.67
CA LEU A 340 13.73 -18.04 16.54
C LEU A 340 14.95 -18.78 17.12
N PRO A 341 16.13 -18.71 16.48
CA PRO A 341 17.36 -19.18 17.10
C PRO A 341 17.59 -18.49 18.45
N GLU A 342 18.12 -19.20 19.44
CA GLU A 342 18.26 -18.73 20.84
C GLU A 342 18.91 -17.34 20.95
N LYS A 343 20.07 -17.14 20.28
CA LYS A 343 20.75 -15.83 20.26
C LYS A 343 19.90 -14.71 19.67
N ARG A 344 19.02 -15.04 18.71
CA ARG A 344 18.09 -14.07 18.09
C ARG A 344 16.89 -13.81 19.00
N ALA A 345 16.45 -14.81 19.76
CA ALA A 345 15.37 -14.65 20.72
C ALA A 345 15.77 -13.72 21.88
N ASN A 346 16.97 -13.88 22.47
CA ASN A 346 17.45 -13.00 23.54
C ASN A 346 17.51 -11.53 23.13
N ARG A 347 18.13 -11.23 21.97
CA ARG A 347 18.13 -9.85 21.43
C ARG A 347 16.74 -9.32 21.14
N LYS A 348 15.82 -10.20 20.73
CA LYS A 348 14.42 -9.81 20.50
C LYS A 348 13.74 -9.48 21.83
N CYS A 349 13.98 -10.25 22.89
CA CYS A 349 13.49 -9.93 24.23
C CYS A 349 13.96 -8.55 24.67
N GLU A 350 15.26 -8.26 24.57
CA GLU A 350 15.80 -6.93 24.93
C GLU A 350 15.13 -5.79 24.12
N GLN A 351 14.91 -5.99 22.82
CA GLN A 351 14.21 -5.01 21.98
C GLN A 351 12.76 -4.79 22.42
N LEU A 352 12.03 -5.88 22.66
CA LEU A 352 10.61 -5.81 23.04
C LEU A 352 10.43 -5.24 24.44
N GLU A 353 11.29 -5.61 25.38
CA GLU A 353 11.25 -5.13 26.76
C GLU A 353 11.41 -3.61 26.82
N ASN A 354 12.40 -3.06 26.12
CA ASN A 354 12.62 -1.62 26.13
C ASN A 354 11.43 -0.84 25.53
N LEU A 355 10.85 -1.31 24.43
CA LEU A 355 9.63 -0.69 23.86
C LEU A 355 8.44 -0.83 24.82
N ALA A 356 8.23 -2.01 25.40
CA ALA A 356 7.11 -2.27 26.30
C ALA A 356 7.19 -1.39 27.56
N LYS A 357 8.38 -1.26 28.16
CA LYS A 357 8.60 -0.38 29.32
C LYS A 357 8.25 1.08 29.02
N ALA A 358 8.70 1.60 27.87
CA ALA A 358 8.36 2.96 27.45
C ALA A 358 6.84 3.16 27.31
N VAL A 359 6.15 2.18 26.71
CA VAL A 359 4.69 2.20 26.53
C VAL A 359 3.96 2.11 27.87
N ILE A 360 4.37 1.21 28.77
CA ILE A 360 3.79 1.07 30.11
C ILE A 360 3.90 2.39 30.87
N LYS A 361 5.07 3.05 30.83
CA LYS A 361 5.27 4.34 31.48
C LYS A 361 4.39 5.43 30.89
N LEU A 362 4.21 5.47 29.57
CA LEU A 362 3.35 6.46 28.90
C LEU A 362 1.86 6.23 29.21
N ALA A 363 1.42 4.97 29.21
CA ALA A 363 0.03 4.61 29.46
C ALA A 363 -0.35 4.83 30.92
N GLY A 364 0.50 4.42 31.86
CA GLY A 364 0.15 4.36 33.28
C GLY A 364 -1.15 3.57 33.48
N ASP A 365 -2.07 4.12 34.27
CA ASP A 365 -3.39 3.51 34.55
C ASP A 365 -4.48 3.90 33.53
N LYS A 366 -4.13 4.64 32.48
CA LYS A 366 -5.10 5.13 31.50
C LYS A 366 -5.57 4.02 30.56
N GLN A 367 -6.80 4.15 30.08
CA GLN A 367 -7.36 3.28 29.04
C GLN A 367 -7.07 3.88 27.67
N TYR A 368 -5.94 3.49 27.10
CA TYR A 368 -5.48 4.01 25.81
C TYR A 368 -5.78 3.05 24.66
N THR A 369 -5.93 3.64 23.47
CA THR A 369 -5.83 2.94 22.19
C THR A 369 -4.39 3.04 21.71
N ILE A 370 -3.74 1.88 21.59
CA ILE A 370 -2.34 1.74 21.24
C ILE A 370 -2.25 1.07 19.86
N VAL A 371 -1.51 1.66 18.93
CA VAL A 371 -1.36 1.11 17.58
C VAL A 371 0.07 0.61 17.37
N ASP A 372 0.24 -0.67 17.06
CA ASP A 372 1.52 -1.24 16.62
C ASP A 372 1.57 -1.18 15.08
N PHE A 373 2.29 -0.20 14.55
CA PHE A 373 2.50 -0.01 13.12
C PHE A 373 3.62 -0.89 12.60
N CYS A 374 3.42 -1.47 11.41
CA CYS A 374 4.30 -2.49 10.86
C CYS A 374 4.47 -3.67 11.84
N SER A 375 3.37 -4.09 12.46
CA SER A 375 3.37 -5.02 13.60
C SER A 375 3.98 -6.39 13.29
N GLY A 376 4.11 -6.75 12.00
CA GLY A 376 4.49 -8.08 11.58
C GLY A 376 3.56 -9.13 12.18
N SER A 377 4.12 -10.15 12.81
CA SER A 377 3.34 -11.17 13.52
C SER A 377 2.94 -10.77 14.95
N GLY A 378 2.88 -9.46 15.24
CA GLY A 378 2.43 -8.89 16.51
C GLY A 378 3.41 -9.13 17.66
N HIS A 379 4.72 -9.01 17.46
CA HIS A 379 5.66 -9.26 18.57
C HIS A 379 5.56 -8.21 19.68
N VAL A 380 5.44 -6.92 19.31
CA VAL A 380 5.34 -5.83 20.29
C VAL A 380 3.89 -5.68 20.74
N GLY A 381 2.95 -5.54 19.81
CA GLY A 381 1.55 -5.29 20.15
C GLY A 381 0.91 -6.39 21.00
N ILE A 382 1.18 -7.68 20.74
CA ILE A 382 0.66 -8.78 21.58
C ILE A 382 1.27 -8.74 22.98
N LEU A 383 2.57 -8.42 23.10
CA LEU A 383 3.22 -8.27 24.40
C LEU A 383 2.58 -7.10 25.19
N VAL A 384 2.39 -5.96 24.54
CA VAL A 384 1.73 -4.79 25.15
C VAL A 384 0.30 -5.11 25.56
N ALA A 385 -0.45 -5.85 24.74
CA ALA A 385 -1.83 -6.25 25.06
C ALA A 385 -1.93 -7.15 26.30
N VAL A 386 -0.94 -8.04 26.50
CA VAL A 386 -0.83 -8.87 27.71
C VAL A 386 -0.51 -8.03 28.94
N LEU A 387 0.38 -7.05 28.81
CA LEU A 387 0.87 -6.23 29.93
C LEU A 387 -0.11 -5.11 30.33
N LEU A 388 -0.92 -4.63 29.39
CA LEU A 388 -1.88 -3.56 29.57
C LEU A 388 -3.29 -4.03 29.16
N PRO A 389 -3.93 -4.94 29.93
CA PRO A 389 -5.24 -5.50 29.59
C PRO A 389 -6.37 -4.45 29.55
N GLN A 390 -6.18 -3.30 30.21
CA GLN A 390 -7.10 -2.16 30.18
C GLN A 390 -7.02 -1.34 28.88
N CYS A 391 -5.95 -1.48 28.10
CA CYS A 391 -5.75 -0.77 26.84
C CYS A 391 -6.25 -1.60 25.66
N GLN A 392 -6.67 -0.93 24.59
CA GLN A 392 -6.98 -1.55 23.31
C GLN A 392 -5.75 -1.49 22.42
N VAL A 393 -5.35 -2.62 21.83
CA VAL A 393 -4.21 -2.71 20.92
C VAL A 393 -4.67 -2.98 19.50
N VAL A 394 -4.21 -2.17 18.55
CA VAL A 394 -4.47 -2.35 17.11
C VAL A 394 -3.19 -2.73 16.40
N LEU A 395 -3.18 -3.87 15.73
CA LEU A 395 -2.05 -4.35 14.92
C LEU A 395 -2.27 -3.91 13.47
N VAL A 396 -1.39 -3.05 12.95
CA VAL A 396 -1.45 -2.55 11.56
C VAL A 396 -0.30 -3.15 10.75
N GLU A 397 -0.62 -3.94 9.74
CA GLU A 397 0.37 -4.63 8.90
C GLU A 397 -0.16 -4.86 7.47
N ASN A 398 0.74 -4.88 6.48
CA ASN A 398 0.38 -5.16 5.09
C ASN A 398 0.39 -6.66 4.78
N LYS A 399 1.35 -7.40 5.35
CA LYS A 399 1.61 -8.79 5.00
C LYS A 399 0.63 -9.75 5.67
N GLU A 400 -0.33 -10.22 4.88
CA GLU A 400 -1.35 -11.21 5.26
C GLU A 400 -0.79 -12.42 6.04
N GLN A 401 0.32 -13.02 5.58
CA GLN A 401 0.94 -14.16 6.28
C GLN A 401 1.46 -13.81 7.69
N SER A 402 1.92 -12.57 7.89
CA SER A 402 2.36 -12.12 9.21
C SER A 402 1.15 -11.97 10.14
N LEU A 403 0.06 -11.39 9.62
CA LEU A 403 -1.18 -11.22 10.37
C LEU A 403 -1.87 -12.54 10.71
N SER A 404 -1.84 -13.54 9.81
CA SER A 404 -2.32 -14.89 10.11
C SER A 404 -1.60 -15.49 11.33
N ARG A 405 -0.26 -15.35 11.40
CA ARG A 405 0.51 -15.77 12.59
C ARG A 405 0.19 -14.95 13.84
N ALA A 406 -0.08 -13.66 13.69
CA ALA A 406 -0.50 -12.81 14.81
C ALA A 406 -1.86 -13.28 15.35
N HIS A 407 -2.80 -13.58 14.45
CA HIS A 407 -4.14 -14.05 14.79
C HIS A 407 -4.11 -15.39 15.54
N GLU A 408 -3.32 -16.36 15.08
CA GLU A 408 -3.10 -17.64 15.79
C GLU A 408 -2.60 -17.42 17.22
N ARG A 409 -1.66 -16.47 17.41
CA ARG A 409 -1.12 -16.13 18.74
C ARG A 409 -2.17 -15.45 19.63
N ILE A 410 -2.99 -14.56 19.08
CA ILE A 410 -4.09 -13.88 19.78
C ILE A 410 -5.11 -14.90 20.28
N ILE A 411 -5.55 -15.82 19.42
CA ILE A 411 -6.48 -16.90 19.80
C ILE A 411 -5.86 -17.78 20.89
N LYS A 412 -4.60 -18.22 20.70
CA LYS A 412 -3.91 -19.09 21.66
C LYS A 412 -3.77 -18.44 23.05
N LEU A 413 -3.69 -17.12 23.11
CA LEU A 413 -3.59 -16.34 24.35
C LEU A 413 -4.94 -15.91 24.93
N GLY A 414 -6.06 -16.11 24.20
CA GLY A 414 -7.37 -15.65 24.63
C GLY A 414 -7.47 -14.12 24.75
N LEU A 415 -6.73 -13.37 23.92
CA LEU A 415 -6.73 -11.91 24.00
C LEU A 415 -7.97 -11.32 23.33
N HIS A 416 -8.70 -10.49 24.08
CA HIS A 416 -9.91 -9.80 23.61
C HIS A 416 -9.70 -8.30 23.35
N ASN A 417 -8.59 -7.74 23.82
CA ASN A 417 -8.22 -6.34 23.67
C ASN A 417 -7.29 -6.10 22.46
N VAL A 418 -7.31 -7.00 21.46
CA VAL A 418 -6.48 -6.89 20.26
C VAL A 418 -7.33 -6.91 19.00
N THR A 419 -7.12 -5.93 18.14
CA THR A 419 -7.76 -5.80 16.83
C THR A 419 -6.71 -5.86 15.73
N ILE A 420 -6.98 -6.56 14.63
CA ILE A 420 -6.07 -6.63 13.49
C ILE A 420 -6.62 -5.82 12.31
N VAL A 421 -5.73 -5.02 11.73
CA VAL A 421 -5.99 -4.21 10.54
C VAL A 421 -4.93 -4.54 9.48
N GLN A 422 -5.33 -5.26 8.43
CA GLN A 422 -4.52 -5.43 7.23
C GLN A 422 -4.62 -4.17 6.38
N SER A 423 -3.60 -3.32 6.42
CA SER A 423 -3.65 -2.04 5.71
C SER A 423 -2.26 -1.49 5.48
N ASN A 424 -2.14 -0.68 4.43
CA ASN A 424 -1.00 0.19 4.27
C ASN A 424 -1.14 1.40 5.20
N LEU A 425 -0.02 1.99 5.62
CA LEU A 425 -0.01 3.12 6.53
C LEU A 425 -0.92 4.24 6.01
N ASP A 426 -0.87 4.58 4.72
CA ASP A 426 -1.67 5.68 4.14
C ASP A 426 -3.20 5.50 4.20
N TYR A 427 -3.67 4.26 4.34
CA TYR A 427 -5.08 3.95 4.52
C TYR A 427 -5.50 3.99 6.00
N PHE A 428 -4.61 3.77 6.95
CA PHE A 428 -4.96 3.84 8.37
C PHE A 428 -5.19 5.29 8.84
N THR A 429 -6.39 5.56 9.34
CA THR A 429 -6.86 6.88 9.81
C THR A 429 -7.50 6.83 11.20
N GLY A 430 -7.42 5.70 11.89
CA GLY A 430 -7.94 5.57 13.25
C GLY A 430 -7.28 6.55 14.22
N SER A 431 -8.05 7.06 15.19
CA SER A 431 -7.50 7.79 16.33
C SER A 431 -6.85 6.84 17.33
N PHE A 432 -5.79 7.29 17.99
CA PHE A 432 -5.05 6.53 18.98
C PHE A 432 -4.24 7.46 19.88
N ASP A 433 -3.81 6.93 21.03
CA ASP A 433 -3.08 7.68 22.06
C ASP A 433 -1.56 7.39 22.03
N ILE A 434 -1.18 6.18 21.62
CA ILE A 434 0.23 5.77 21.49
C ILE A 434 0.45 5.01 20.19
N GLY A 435 1.37 5.50 19.34
CA GLY A 435 1.86 4.80 18.16
C GLY A 435 3.19 4.10 18.44
N ILE A 436 3.27 2.80 18.21
CA ILE A 436 4.47 1.98 18.36
C ILE A 436 4.95 1.56 16.98
N ALA A 437 6.26 1.53 16.75
CA ALA A 437 6.81 0.87 15.57
C ALA A 437 8.19 0.27 15.84
N LEU A 438 8.30 -1.05 15.64
CA LEU A 438 9.57 -1.78 15.70
C LEU A 438 9.93 -2.30 14.32
N HIS A 439 11.07 -1.85 13.80
CA HIS A 439 11.52 -2.15 12.44
C HIS A 439 10.63 -1.58 11.32
N ALA A 440 10.00 -0.43 11.54
CA ALA A 440 9.57 0.39 10.42
C ALA A 440 10.84 0.81 9.64
N CYS A 441 11.00 0.30 8.42
CA CYS A 441 12.20 0.50 7.61
C CYS A 441 11.92 1.47 6.46
N GLY A 442 12.94 2.18 5.97
CA GLY A 442 12.79 3.16 4.91
C GLY A 442 11.90 4.33 5.36
N VAL A 443 10.91 4.69 4.54
CA VAL A 443 10.00 5.84 4.80
C VAL A 443 8.95 5.54 5.87
N ALA A 444 8.77 4.26 6.24
CA ALA A 444 7.72 3.85 7.18
C ALA A 444 7.86 4.51 8.57
N THR A 445 9.09 4.71 9.06
CA THR A 445 9.32 5.40 10.34
C THR A 445 8.75 6.81 10.33
N ASP A 446 9.05 7.58 9.29
CA ASP A 446 8.58 8.95 9.16
C ASP A 446 7.05 9.01 8.98
N LEU A 447 6.46 8.06 8.25
CA LEU A 447 5.00 7.95 8.12
C LEU A 447 4.32 7.68 9.47
N VAL A 448 4.90 6.82 10.31
CA VAL A 448 4.39 6.56 11.66
C VAL A 448 4.49 7.80 12.54
N ILE A 449 5.64 8.48 12.54
CA ILE A 449 5.84 9.71 13.31
C ILE A 449 4.82 10.78 12.86
N ASP A 450 4.64 10.97 11.56
CA ASP A 450 3.67 11.95 11.04
C ASP A 450 2.24 11.64 11.44
N LYS A 451 1.86 10.36 11.44
CA LYS A 451 0.55 9.97 11.96
C LYS A 451 0.40 10.33 13.43
N CYS A 452 1.41 10.05 14.25
CA CYS A 452 1.35 10.37 15.67
C CYS A 452 1.26 11.89 15.90
N LEU A 453 1.99 12.69 15.12
CA LEU A 453 1.89 14.15 15.19
C LEU A 453 0.52 14.66 14.77
N LEU A 454 -0.04 14.13 13.67
CA LEU A 454 -1.37 14.50 13.19
C LEU A 454 -2.49 14.11 14.18
N THR A 455 -2.36 12.98 14.86
CA THR A 455 -3.32 12.53 15.88
C THR A 455 -3.04 13.10 17.27
N LYS A 456 -1.95 13.87 17.44
CA LYS A 456 -1.43 14.32 18.75
C LYS A 456 -1.18 13.17 19.73
N ALA A 457 -0.82 12.00 19.21
CA ALA A 457 -0.48 10.81 19.98
C ALA A 457 0.98 10.84 20.45
N HIS A 458 1.25 10.14 21.55
CA HIS A 458 2.62 9.75 21.89
C HIS A 458 3.14 8.74 20.87
N PHE A 459 4.46 8.63 20.75
CA PHE A 459 5.06 7.61 19.91
C PHE A 459 6.26 6.94 20.56
N VAL A 460 6.47 5.67 20.20
CA VAL A 460 7.55 4.79 20.67
C VAL A 460 8.09 4.05 19.45
N VAL A 461 9.09 4.63 18.79
CA VAL A 461 9.55 4.18 17.46
C VAL A 461 11.03 3.83 17.48
N CYS A 462 11.36 2.65 16.96
CA CYS A 462 12.72 2.12 16.82
C CYS A 462 13.02 1.79 15.34
N PRO A 463 13.71 2.69 14.61
CA PRO A 463 14.08 2.48 13.20
C PRO A 463 15.16 1.40 13.02
N CYS A 464 15.15 0.74 11.86
CA CYS A 464 16.05 -0.38 11.50
C CYS A 464 16.98 -0.12 10.32
N CYS A 465 16.47 0.57 9.28
CA CYS A 465 17.11 0.61 7.97
C CYS A 465 16.87 1.97 7.31
N TYR A 466 17.95 2.72 7.06
CA TYR A 466 17.90 4.05 6.43
C TYR A 466 18.13 4.03 4.91
N GLY A 467 18.66 2.93 4.36
CA GLY A 467 18.98 2.82 2.92
C GLY A 467 17.78 2.81 1.98
N GLY A 468 16.54 2.82 2.51
CA GLY A 468 15.29 2.85 1.74
C GLY A 468 14.50 4.15 1.87
N VAL A 469 15.05 5.18 2.53
CA VAL A 469 14.40 6.49 2.64
C VAL A 469 14.36 7.15 1.26
N LYS A 470 13.19 7.64 0.87
CA LYS A 470 12.93 8.32 -0.41
C LYS A 470 11.70 9.21 -0.25
N ASN A 471 11.59 10.25 -1.07
CA ASN A 471 10.34 11.02 -1.13
C ASN A 471 9.17 10.08 -1.49
N CYS A 472 8.04 10.27 -0.83
CA CYS A 472 6.78 9.59 -1.13
C CYS A 472 5.63 10.58 -1.08
N VAL A 473 4.40 10.10 -1.31
CA VAL A 473 3.21 10.92 -1.14
C VAL A 473 3.16 11.40 0.31
N GLY A 474 3.06 12.70 0.53
CA GLY A 474 2.99 13.32 1.86
C GLY A 474 4.32 13.56 2.57
N ILE A 475 5.43 12.92 2.18
CA ILE A 475 6.74 13.11 2.82
C ILE A 475 7.82 13.47 1.81
N SER A 476 8.46 14.61 2.05
CA SER A 476 9.63 15.08 1.31
C SER A 476 10.80 15.32 2.26
N TYR A 477 12.00 15.03 1.78
CA TYR A 477 13.24 15.18 2.52
C TYR A 477 14.10 16.30 1.91
N PRO A 478 14.88 17.03 2.74
CA PRO A 478 14.97 16.92 4.20
C PRO A 478 13.76 17.52 4.93
N ARG A 479 13.35 16.90 6.04
CA ARG A 479 12.13 17.27 6.77
C ARG A 479 12.28 18.51 7.66
N SER A 480 13.38 18.60 8.40
CA SER A 480 13.60 19.74 9.32
C SER A 480 13.96 21.02 8.55
N GLU A 481 13.47 22.17 9.01
CA GLU A 481 13.85 23.49 8.46
C GLU A 481 15.35 23.76 8.54
N LYS A 482 16.03 23.29 9.60
CA LYS A 482 17.47 23.42 9.75
C LYS A 482 18.23 22.73 8.59
N TYR A 483 17.89 21.48 8.28
CA TYR A 483 18.50 20.75 7.17
C TYR A 483 18.12 21.27 5.78
N LYS A 484 16.90 21.82 5.62
CA LYS A 484 16.53 22.51 4.37
C LYS A 484 17.44 23.71 4.13
N LYS A 485 17.70 24.53 5.16
CA LYS A 485 18.60 25.69 5.09
C LYS A 485 20.06 25.32 4.81
N LEU A 486 20.52 24.18 5.30
CA LEU A 486 21.88 23.67 5.08
C LEU A 486 22.10 23.09 3.66
N GLY A 487 21.08 23.06 2.80
CA GLY A 487 21.23 22.56 1.43
C GLY A 487 21.57 21.07 1.34
N VAL A 488 21.34 20.30 2.40
CA VAL A 488 21.68 18.86 2.46
C VAL A 488 20.94 18.07 1.37
N GLY A 489 19.72 18.50 1.01
CA GLY A 489 18.96 17.93 -0.10
C GLY A 489 19.47 18.30 -1.51
N LYS A 490 20.38 19.28 -1.63
CA LYS A 490 21.01 19.70 -2.90
C LYS A 490 22.37 19.04 -3.14
N LEU A 491 22.96 18.44 -2.11
CA LEU A 491 24.12 17.57 -2.27
C LEU A 491 23.61 16.31 -2.96
N ASN A 492 24.03 16.12 -4.20
CA ASN A 492 23.64 15.01 -5.04
C ASN A 492 24.16 13.69 -4.44
N VAL A 493 23.44 13.14 -3.46
CA VAL A 493 23.74 11.86 -2.85
C VAL A 493 22.43 11.11 -2.78
N ASN A 494 22.27 10.13 -3.68
CA ASN A 494 21.14 9.21 -3.80
C ASN A 494 20.98 8.27 -2.57
N SER A 495 21.35 8.76 -1.40
CA SER A 495 21.29 8.15 -0.08
C SER A 495 21.01 9.29 0.90
N TYR A 496 19.75 9.45 1.30
CA TYR A 496 19.38 10.39 2.34
C TYR A 496 20.10 10.01 3.64
N ILE A 497 21.06 10.82 4.06
CA ILE A 497 21.65 10.72 5.40
C ILE A 497 20.80 11.62 6.29
N MET A 498 19.86 11.02 7.01
CA MET A 498 19.37 11.63 8.24
C MET A 498 20.25 11.16 9.38
N PRO A 499 20.80 12.07 10.21
CA PRO A 499 21.34 11.67 11.49
C PRO A 499 20.14 11.46 12.39
N VAL A 500 19.65 10.22 12.38
CA VAL A 500 19.06 9.65 13.58
C VAL A 500 20.25 9.13 14.36
N THR A 501 20.43 9.60 15.58
CA THR A 501 21.44 9.15 16.52
C THR A 501 21.43 7.62 16.65
N CYS A 502 22.23 6.93 15.85
CA CYS A 502 22.64 5.56 16.08
C CYS A 502 23.77 5.58 17.10
N VAL A 503 23.41 5.45 18.37
CA VAL A 503 24.28 4.78 19.34
C VAL A 503 23.60 3.43 19.62
N ASN A 504 24.38 2.40 19.96
CA ASN A 504 23.97 1.02 20.24
C ASN A 504 22.98 0.83 21.40
N TYR A 505 22.14 1.83 21.67
CA TYR A 505 21.07 1.81 22.65
C TYR A 505 19.77 2.20 21.96
N LEU A 506 18.72 1.48 22.34
CA LEU A 506 17.40 1.54 21.78
C LEU A 506 16.79 2.94 21.98
N PHE A 507 16.83 3.77 20.94
CA PHE A 507 16.16 5.08 20.95
C PHE A 507 14.68 4.89 20.70
N CYS A 508 13.87 5.21 21.71
CA CYS A 508 12.48 5.61 21.52
C CYS A 508 12.51 7.13 21.27
N TYR A 509 12.20 7.58 20.06
CA TYR A 509 11.77 8.96 19.92
C TYR A 509 10.48 9.13 20.71
N LEU A 510 10.46 10.08 21.65
CA LEU A 510 9.33 10.38 22.51
C LEU A 510 9.07 11.88 22.43
N SER A 511 7.88 12.27 22.00
CA SER A 511 7.36 13.60 22.30
C SER A 511 6.12 13.49 23.18
N SER A 512 6.12 14.21 24.28
CA SER A 512 4.92 14.56 25.02
C SER A 512 4.25 15.70 24.25
N CYS A 513 3.18 15.42 23.51
CA CYS A 513 2.31 16.50 23.03
C CYS A 513 1.51 16.98 24.25
N TYR A 514 1.91 18.11 24.83
CA TYR A 514 1.08 18.86 25.78
C TYR A 514 0.04 19.68 25.02
#